data_AF-A0A3M1R491-F1
#
_entry.id   AF-A0A3M1R491-F1
#
_cell.length_a   1.000
_cell.length_b   1.000
_cell.length_c   1.000
_cell.angle_alpha   90.00
_cell.angle_beta   90.00
_cell.angle_gamma   90.00
#
_symmetry.space_group_name_H-M   'P 1'
#
loop_
_entity.id
_entity.type
_entity.pdbx_description
1 polymer ?
#
loop_
_entity_poly.entity_id
_entity_poly.type
_entity_poly.pdbx_seq_one_letter_code
_entity_poly.pdbx_strand_id
1 'polypeptide(L)'
;MSRRTRFRARSPRTGFTLVELLVAVVIIAILAGLVFGALRQAREAARIAKTRATIAKINEVIMAQYDNFRTRRVDLQYLVNGVPQVRPPKMPPVVAAKFRLWAIRMVMAMEMPDRYDDINPSPSRVPFPLTFTQTVNGNQITAVLPRTSLAMQYYRRFQASPPPDATYDSAEALYLTVTVGTRGSRELFSDNEVGDVDNDGYLEFIDGWGHPINFIRCAPAFTESDIQAHPNDAARAAQEDHDPFDPLRVDPGAWRLVPLIYSAGPDGKKGLVVGEPNPSGPGEKWVYYEQWQNWYSSPIGGPVPSTSAEYRAHFDNIHNHLLEGVD
;
A
#
# COMPACT_ATOMS: atom_id res chain seq x y z
N MET A 1 52.23 -82.69 24.24
CA MET A 1 52.20 -81.49 23.37
C MET A 1 51.30 -80.43 24.02
N SER A 2 51.87 -79.33 24.53
CA SER A 2 51.16 -78.29 25.29
C SER A 2 50.76 -77.11 24.39
N ARG A 3 49.45 -76.82 24.29
CA ARG A 3 48.90 -75.67 23.56
C ARG A 3 48.83 -74.47 24.50
N ARG A 4 49.76 -73.51 24.35
CA ARG A 4 49.69 -72.20 25.02
C ARG A 4 48.64 -71.32 24.34
N THR A 5 47.49 -71.13 24.98
CA THR A 5 46.53 -70.08 24.65
C THR A 5 47.11 -68.71 25.02
N ARG A 6 47.44 -67.89 24.01
CA ARG A 6 47.82 -66.48 24.23
C ARG A 6 46.56 -65.70 24.57
N PHE A 7 46.40 -65.29 25.83
CA PHE A 7 45.44 -64.25 26.19
C PHE A 7 45.89 -62.94 25.54
N ARG A 8 45.11 -62.44 24.58
CA ARG A 8 45.30 -61.12 24.00
C ARG A 8 44.96 -60.10 25.08
N ALA A 9 45.96 -59.42 25.63
CA ALA A 9 45.75 -58.33 26.57
C ALA A 9 44.84 -57.28 25.92
N ARG A 10 43.67 -57.02 26.53
CA ARG A 10 42.82 -55.90 26.12
C ARG A 10 43.60 -54.62 26.40
N SER A 11 43.85 -53.83 25.37
CA SER A 11 44.38 -52.48 25.50
C SER A 11 43.53 -51.73 26.53
N PRO A 12 44.13 -51.04 27.52
CA PRO A 12 43.35 -50.22 28.44
C PRO A 12 42.58 -49.19 27.62
N ARG A 13 41.25 -49.17 27.74
CA ARG A 13 40.44 -48.12 27.18
C ARG A 13 40.74 -46.86 27.98
N THR A 14 41.45 -45.91 27.38
CA THR A 14 41.61 -44.57 27.93
C THR A 14 40.22 -43.93 27.98
N GLY A 15 39.66 -43.79 29.18
CA GLY A 15 38.43 -43.04 29.41
C GLY A 15 38.70 -41.55 29.33
N PHE A 16 37.70 -40.76 28.94
CA PHE A 16 37.79 -39.30 28.98
C PHE A 16 37.90 -38.82 30.42
N THR A 17 38.79 -37.85 30.64
CA THR A 17 38.87 -37.12 31.90
C THR A 17 37.72 -36.12 32.01
N LEU A 18 37.33 -35.77 33.24
CA LEU A 18 36.30 -34.75 33.50
C LEU A 18 36.67 -33.41 32.84
N VAL A 19 37.96 -33.08 32.82
CA VAL A 19 38.49 -31.85 32.22
C VAL A 19 38.30 -31.83 30.70
N GLU A 20 38.62 -32.92 29.99
CA GLU A 20 38.43 -33.01 28.54
C GLU A 20 36.96 -32.88 28.15
N LEU A 21 36.06 -33.51 28.91
CA LEU A 21 34.63 -33.39 28.67
C LEU A 21 34.13 -31.97 28.95
N LEU A 22 34.62 -31.31 30.01
CA LEU A 22 34.28 -29.92 30.32
C LEU A 22 34.72 -28.97 29.20
N VAL A 23 35.96 -29.09 28.73
CA VAL A 23 36.50 -28.24 27.65
C VAL A 23 35.71 -28.44 26.37
N ALA A 24 35.36 -29.69 26.02
CA ALA A 24 34.57 -29.97 24.83
C ALA A 24 33.17 -29.31 24.87
N VAL A 25 32.47 -29.40 26.01
CA VAL A 25 31.15 -28.77 26.17
C VAL A 25 31.25 -27.25 26.11
N VAL A 26 32.30 -26.64 26.68
CA VAL A 26 32.55 -25.19 26.58
C VAL A 26 32.76 -24.76 25.13
N ILE A 27 33.56 -25.50 24.36
CA ILE A 27 33.80 -25.20 22.92
C ILE A 27 32.49 -25.30 22.14
N ILE A 28 31.70 -26.37 22.35
CA ILE A 28 30.40 -26.53 21.67
C ILE A 28 29.45 -25.39 22.03
N ALA A 29 29.40 -24.97 23.30
CA ALA A 29 28.55 -23.86 23.74
C ALA A 29 28.94 -22.53 23.07
N ILE A 30 30.24 -22.24 22.94
CA ILE A 30 30.72 -21.04 22.23
C ILE A 30 30.35 -21.10 20.75
N LEU A 31 30.63 -22.22 20.07
CA LEU A 31 30.31 -22.40 18.66
C LEU A 31 28.80 -22.29 18.41
N ALA A 32 27.98 -22.95 19.24
CA ALA A 32 26.52 -22.90 19.14
C ALA A 32 25.99 -21.48 19.34
N GLY A 33 26.55 -20.71 20.28
CA GLY A 33 26.20 -19.30 20.50
C GLY A 33 26.46 -18.43 19.27
N LEU A 34 27.62 -18.60 18.63
CA LEU A 34 27.97 -17.86 17.41
C LEU A 34 27.05 -18.22 16.23
N VAL A 35 26.79 -19.52 16.01
CA VAL A 35 25.89 -19.98 14.94
C VAL A 35 24.47 -19.46 15.14
N PHE A 36 23.97 -19.46 16.38
CA PHE A 36 22.62 -19.01 16.67
C PHE A 36 22.44 -17.50 16.43
N GLY A 37 23.43 -16.68 16.80
CA GLY A 37 23.45 -15.25 16.48
C GLY A 37 23.44 -14.99 14.97
N ALA A 38 24.32 -15.66 14.23
CA ALA A 38 24.41 -15.53 12.78
C ALA A 38 23.11 -15.96 12.08
N LEU A 39 22.47 -17.04 12.55
CA LEU A 39 21.20 -17.53 11.98
C LEU A 39 20.06 -16.53 12.16
N ARG A 40 19.99 -15.83 13.31
CA ARG A 40 18.97 -14.80 13.55
C ARG A 40 19.12 -13.64 12.56
N GLN A 41 20.34 -13.15 12.38
CA GLN A 41 20.64 -12.08 11.42
C GLN A 41 20.34 -12.51 9.98
N ALA A 42 20.73 -13.73 9.60
CA ALA A 42 20.47 -14.27 8.26
C ALA A 42 18.96 -14.41 7.97
N ARG A 43 18.18 -14.87 8.95
CA ARG A 43 16.72 -14.96 8.82
C ARG A 43 16.09 -13.59 8.67
N GLU A 44 16.54 -12.61 9.43
CA GLU A 44 16.00 -11.26 9.35
C GLU A 44 16.31 -10.59 8.00
N ALA A 45 17.54 -10.74 7.52
CA ALA A 45 17.92 -10.28 6.18
C ALA A 45 17.09 -10.97 5.09
N ALA A 46 16.80 -12.27 5.23
CA ALA A 46 15.95 -13.01 4.29
C ALA A 46 14.50 -12.52 4.29
N ARG A 47 13.96 -12.16 5.47
CA ARG A 47 12.61 -11.56 5.57
C ARG A 47 12.54 -10.20 4.88
N ILE A 48 13.51 -9.32 5.15
CA ILE A 48 13.62 -8.01 4.48
C ILE A 48 13.69 -8.21 2.96
N ALA A 49 14.56 -9.10 2.48
CA ALA A 49 14.71 -9.37 1.05
C ALA A 49 13.43 -9.91 0.41
N LYS A 50 12.72 -10.83 1.10
CA LYS A 50 11.41 -11.33 0.66
C LYS A 50 10.40 -10.18 0.56
N THR A 51 10.25 -9.37 1.60
CA THR A 51 9.32 -8.23 1.62
C THR A 51 9.60 -7.26 0.48
N ARG A 52 10.87 -6.91 0.24
CA ARG A 52 11.28 -6.03 -0.87
C ARG A 52 10.87 -6.62 -2.23
N ALA A 53 11.11 -7.91 -2.44
CA ALA A 53 10.73 -8.59 -3.68
C ALA A 53 9.20 -8.63 -3.89
N THR A 54 8.43 -8.90 -2.82
CA THR A 54 6.96 -8.86 -2.89
C THR A 54 6.44 -7.46 -3.19
N ILE A 55 6.96 -6.43 -2.52
CA ILE A 55 6.59 -5.02 -2.79
C ILE A 55 6.96 -4.61 -4.21
N ALA A 56 8.11 -5.01 -4.73
CA ALA A 56 8.51 -4.72 -6.11
C ALA A 56 7.50 -5.29 -7.13
N LYS A 57 7.08 -6.54 -6.96
CA LYS A 57 6.05 -7.16 -7.83
C LYS A 57 4.70 -6.46 -7.73
N ILE A 58 4.27 -6.07 -6.52
CA ILE A 58 3.05 -5.30 -6.33
C ILE A 58 3.17 -3.95 -7.04
N ASN A 59 4.31 -3.27 -6.88
CA ASN A 59 4.59 -1.98 -7.50
C ASN A 59 4.50 -2.04 -9.02
N GLU A 60 5.07 -3.08 -9.67
CA GLU A 60 4.95 -3.24 -11.13
C GLU A 60 3.48 -3.27 -11.59
N VAL A 61 2.63 -4.05 -10.91
CA VAL A 61 1.20 -4.15 -11.24
C VAL A 61 0.48 -2.82 -11.00
N ILE A 62 0.71 -2.21 -9.84
CA ILE A 62 0.05 -0.97 -9.41
C ILE A 62 0.46 0.21 -10.30
N MET A 63 1.74 0.34 -10.62
CA MET A 63 2.25 1.42 -11.47
C MET A 63 1.77 1.26 -12.92
N ALA A 64 1.71 0.04 -13.44
CA ALA A 64 1.12 -0.21 -14.76
C ALA A 64 -0.36 0.22 -14.81
N GLN A 65 -1.12 -0.04 -13.75
CA GLN A 65 -2.51 0.43 -13.64
C GLN A 65 -2.58 1.95 -13.49
N TYR A 66 -1.73 2.55 -12.65
CA TYR A 66 -1.65 3.99 -12.41
C TYR A 66 -1.37 4.77 -13.71
N ASP A 67 -0.42 4.32 -14.51
CA ASP A 67 -0.03 4.99 -15.76
C ASP A 67 -1.12 4.92 -16.84
N ASN A 68 -1.96 3.89 -16.82
CA ASN A 68 -3.12 3.77 -17.71
C ASN A 68 -4.07 4.97 -17.59
N PHE A 69 -4.25 5.50 -16.37
CA PHE A 69 -5.15 6.63 -16.14
C PHE A 69 -4.71 7.92 -16.84
N ARG A 70 -3.42 8.08 -17.17
CA ARG A 70 -2.91 9.30 -17.84
C ARG A 70 -3.58 9.56 -19.18
N THR A 71 -3.86 8.49 -19.93
CA THR A 71 -4.43 8.58 -21.29
C THR A 71 -5.90 8.16 -21.36
N ARG A 72 -6.45 7.66 -20.25
CA ARG A 72 -7.80 7.10 -20.21
C ARG A 72 -8.89 8.13 -20.53
N ARG A 73 -9.91 7.68 -21.25
CA ARG A 73 -11.13 8.45 -21.50
C ARG A 73 -12.08 8.32 -20.31
N VAL A 74 -12.78 9.40 -19.99
CA VAL A 74 -13.76 9.44 -18.92
C VAL A 74 -15.10 9.83 -19.50
N ASP A 75 -16.07 8.95 -19.34
CA ASP A 75 -17.42 9.13 -19.86
C ASP A 75 -18.25 9.92 -18.85
N LEU A 76 -18.42 11.21 -19.14
CA LEU A 76 -19.20 12.12 -18.32
C LEU A 76 -20.57 12.36 -18.94
N GLN A 77 -21.59 12.25 -18.10
CA GLN A 77 -22.93 12.74 -18.42
C GLN A 77 -23.04 14.18 -17.93
N TYR A 78 -23.81 15.02 -18.63
CA TYR A 78 -23.92 16.43 -18.28
C TYR A 78 -25.36 16.83 -18.02
N LEU A 79 -25.55 17.68 -17.01
CA LEU A 79 -26.79 18.39 -16.76
C LEU A 79 -26.51 19.89 -16.82
N VAL A 80 -27.46 20.65 -17.35
CA VAL A 80 -27.43 22.12 -17.33
C VAL A 80 -28.67 22.58 -16.58
N ASN A 81 -28.48 23.25 -15.45
CA ASN A 81 -29.55 23.64 -14.53
C ASN A 81 -30.49 22.47 -14.19
N GLY A 82 -29.93 21.28 -13.98
CA GLY A 82 -30.68 20.05 -13.69
C GLY A 82 -31.27 19.33 -14.92
N VAL A 83 -31.10 19.86 -16.14
CA VAL A 83 -31.62 19.25 -17.37
C VAL A 83 -30.54 18.40 -18.06
N PRO A 84 -30.73 17.08 -18.24
CA PRO A 84 -29.76 16.21 -18.92
C PRO A 84 -29.46 16.66 -20.36
N GLN A 85 -28.20 16.54 -20.76
CA GLN A 85 -27.73 16.92 -22.09
C GLN A 85 -27.28 15.67 -22.86
N VAL A 86 -27.69 15.58 -24.14
CA VAL A 86 -27.26 14.49 -25.05
C VAL A 86 -25.81 14.66 -25.49
N ARG A 87 -25.32 15.90 -25.53
CA ARG A 87 -23.95 16.25 -25.93
C ARG A 87 -23.31 17.10 -24.83
N PRO A 88 -21.97 17.10 -24.69
CA PRO A 88 -21.29 18.02 -23.79
C PRO A 88 -21.72 19.47 -24.07
N PRO A 89 -22.19 20.22 -23.06
CA PRO A 89 -22.60 21.60 -23.26
C PRO A 89 -21.39 22.48 -23.60
N LYS A 90 -21.63 23.59 -24.30
CA LYS A 90 -20.57 24.54 -24.62
C LYS A 90 -20.05 25.18 -23.32
N MET A 91 -18.78 24.96 -23.01
CA MET A 91 -18.12 25.49 -21.83
C MET A 91 -16.68 25.93 -22.15
N PRO A 92 -16.07 26.81 -21.35
CA PRO A 92 -14.65 27.15 -21.49
C PRO A 92 -13.77 25.88 -21.39
N PRO A 93 -12.68 25.77 -22.16
CA PRO A 93 -11.79 24.61 -22.14
C PRO A 93 -11.26 24.27 -20.74
N VAL A 94 -10.97 25.29 -19.92
CA VAL A 94 -10.52 25.13 -18.53
C VAL A 94 -11.56 24.41 -17.66
N VAL A 95 -12.86 24.68 -17.87
CA VAL A 95 -13.93 24.01 -17.11
C VAL A 95 -14.07 22.55 -17.53
N ALA A 96 -14.00 22.27 -18.84
CA ALA A 96 -14.00 20.90 -19.35
C ALA A 96 -12.80 20.10 -18.81
N ALA A 97 -11.62 20.72 -18.77
CA ALA A 97 -10.41 20.14 -18.21
C ALA A 97 -10.54 19.84 -16.71
N LYS A 98 -11.13 20.75 -15.92
CA LYS A 98 -11.43 20.51 -14.50
C LYS A 98 -12.36 19.32 -14.30
N PHE A 99 -13.45 19.23 -15.05
CA PHE A 99 -14.34 18.07 -14.95
C PHE A 99 -13.63 16.77 -15.30
N ARG A 100 -12.80 16.77 -16.35
CA ARG A 100 -11.98 15.59 -16.70
C ARG A 100 -11.01 15.23 -15.57
N LEU A 101 -10.30 16.20 -15.00
CA LEU A 101 -9.33 15.99 -13.92
C LEU A 101 -9.99 15.39 -12.68
N TRP A 102 -11.08 15.98 -12.23
CA TRP A 102 -11.82 15.48 -11.08
C TRP A 102 -12.37 14.07 -11.34
N ALA A 103 -12.89 13.86 -12.55
CA ALA A 103 -13.43 12.56 -12.90
C ALA A 103 -12.36 11.47 -13.01
N ILE A 104 -11.17 11.76 -13.57
CA ILE A 104 -10.09 10.76 -13.64
C ILE A 104 -9.55 10.40 -12.25
N ARG A 105 -9.44 11.39 -11.35
CA ARG A 105 -9.06 11.15 -9.94
C ARG A 105 -10.07 10.25 -9.23
N MET A 106 -11.37 10.46 -9.46
CA MET A 106 -12.42 9.61 -8.90
C MET A 106 -12.48 8.23 -9.55
N VAL A 107 -12.21 8.12 -10.86
CA VAL A 107 -12.05 6.82 -11.54
C VAL A 107 -10.89 6.04 -10.94
N MET A 108 -9.77 6.69 -10.65
CA MET A 108 -8.64 6.06 -9.97
C MET A 108 -9.05 5.59 -8.57
N ALA A 109 -9.75 6.43 -7.78
CA ALA A 109 -10.22 6.04 -6.45
C ALA A 109 -11.18 4.83 -6.46
N MET A 110 -12.03 4.75 -7.48
CA MET A 110 -12.97 3.65 -7.68
C MET A 110 -12.29 2.32 -8.09
N GLU A 111 -11.18 2.39 -8.82
CA GLU A 111 -10.53 1.21 -9.42
C GLU A 111 -9.26 0.74 -8.71
N MET A 112 -8.64 1.63 -7.95
CA MET A 112 -7.54 1.39 -7.02
C MET A 112 -7.93 1.90 -5.64
N PRO A 113 -8.95 1.32 -4.99
CA PRO A 113 -9.40 1.76 -3.68
C PRO A 113 -8.29 1.64 -2.63
N ASP A 114 -8.23 2.61 -1.71
CA ASP A 114 -7.34 2.54 -0.55
C ASP A 114 -7.99 1.80 0.61
N ARG A 115 -9.32 1.71 0.62
CA ARG A 115 -10.12 1.21 1.73
C ARG A 115 -11.47 0.69 1.25
N TYR A 116 -12.16 -0.02 2.14
CA TYR A 116 -13.54 -0.43 1.93
C TYR A 116 -14.50 0.74 1.65
N ASP A 117 -14.33 1.86 2.36
CA ASP A 117 -15.15 3.08 2.16
C ASP A 117 -15.01 3.65 0.73
N ASP A 118 -13.91 3.38 0.02
CA ASP A 118 -13.75 3.79 -1.37
C ASP A 118 -14.62 2.94 -2.34
N ILE A 119 -15.01 1.73 -1.92
CA ILE A 119 -15.80 0.78 -2.71
C ILE A 119 -17.29 0.92 -2.38
N ASN A 120 -17.64 0.96 -1.10
CA ASN A 120 -19.00 1.06 -0.61
C ASN A 120 -19.15 2.22 0.38
N PRO A 121 -19.00 3.47 -0.08
CA PRO A 121 -19.20 4.61 0.81
C PRO A 121 -20.64 4.63 1.30
N SER A 122 -20.82 4.99 2.57
CA SER A 122 -22.14 5.27 3.11
C SER A 122 -22.86 6.31 2.23
N PRO A 123 -24.17 6.15 1.94
CA PRO A 123 -24.95 7.15 1.20
C PRO A 123 -24.93 8.55 1.86
N SER A 124 -24.70 8.62 3.18
CA SER A 124 -24.53 9.88 3.91
C SER A 124 -23.19 10.57 3.68
N ARG A 125 -22.17 9.83 3.19
CA ARG A 125 -20.80 10.32 2.97
C ARG A 125 -20.55 10.61 1.49
N VAL A 126 -20.99 9.73 0.59
CA VAL A 126 -20.73 9.88 -0.85
C VAL A 126 -21.87 9.29 -1.68
N PRO A 127 -22.78 10.13 -2.23
CA PRO A 127 -23.80 9.65 -3.13
C PRO A 127 -23.19 9.28 -4.49
N PHE A 128 -23.41 8.04 -4.95
CA PHE A 128 -23.20 7.65 -6.34
C PHE A 128 -24.51 7.82 -7.15
N PRO A 129 -24.47 8.27 -8.41
CA PRO A 129 -23.27 8.67 -9.17
C PRO A 129 -22.64 9.96 -8.64
N LEU A 130 -21.32 10.09 -8.80
CA LEU A 130 -20.59 11.27 -8.34
C LEU A 130 -20.96 12.45 -9.22
N THR A 131 -21.08 13.64 -8.62
CA THR A 131 -21.45 14.85 -9.34
C THR A 131 -20.47 15.98 -9.07
N PHE A 132 -20.13 16.72 -10.13
CA PHE A 132 -19.25 17.88 -10.07
C PHE A 132 -19.97 19.07 -10.70
N THR A 133 -20.07 20.19 -10.00
CA THR A 133 -20.83 21.34 -10.50
C THR A 133 -19.94 22.57 -10.65
N GLN A 134 -20.10 23.29 -11.77
CA GLN A 134 -19.46 24.58 -12.04
C GLN A 134 -20.48 25.56 -12.63
N THR A 135 -20.36 26.83 -12.25
CA THR A 135 -21.19 27.90 -12.80
C THR A 135 -20.48 28.55 -13.99
N VAL A 136 -21.10 28.55 -15.16
CA VAL A 136 -20.59 29.12 -16.40
C VAL A 136 -21.64 30.01 -17.03
N ASN A 137 -21.36 31.30 -17.17
CA ASN A 137 -22.27 32.29 -17.77
C ASN A 137 -23.69 32.25 -17.19
N GLY A 138 -23.81 32.07 -15.87
CA GLY A 138 -25.10 31.98 -15.16
C GLY A 138 -25.78 30.61 -15.20
N ASN A 139 -25.26 29.64 -15.96
CA ASN A 139 -25.75 28.27 -15.96
C ASN A 139 -24.92 27.38 -15.02
N GLN A 140 -25.59 26.54 -14.24
CA GLN A 140 -24.94 25.46 -13.51
C GLN A 140 -24.75 24.27 -14.44
N ILE A 141 -23.50 23.94 -14.74
CA ILE A 141 -23.13 22.73 -15.47
C ILE A 141 -22.72 21.68 -14.43
N THR A 142 -23.41 20.55 -14.42
CA THR A 142 -23.09 19.41 -13.56
C THR A 142 -22.60 18.26 -14.42
N ALA A 143 -21.37 17.81 -14.19
CA ALA A 143 -20.85 16.57 -14.74
C ALA A 143 -21.16 15.42 -13.78
N VAL A 144 -21.66 14.32 -14.30
CA VAL A 144 -22.04 13.12 -13.55
C VAL A 144 -21.16 11.97 -13.99
N LEU A 145 -20.50 11.36 -13.01
CA LEU A 145 -19.62 10.22 -13.19
C LEU A 145 -20.29 8.98 -12.58
N PRO A 146 -20.76 8.03 -13.40
CA PRO A 146 -21.25 6.75 -12.91
C PRO A 146 -20.11 5.88 -12.38
N ARG A 147 -20.45 4.85 -11.60
CA ARG A 147 -19.48 3.81 -11.21
C ARG A 147 -18.94 3.13 -12.46
N THR A 148 -17.63 2.90 -12.49
CA THR A 148 -17.01 2.11 -13.58
C THR A 148 -17.43 0.65 -13.48
N SER A 149 -17.29 -0.10 -14.58
CA SER A 149 -17.60 -1.53 -14.57
C SER A 149 -16.78 -2.32 -13.56
N LEU A 150 -15.51 -1.94 -13.36
CA LEU A 150 -14.62 -2.55 -12.38
C LEU A 150 -15.05 -2.20 -10.95
N ALA A 151 -15.37 -0.94 -10.69
CA ALA A 151 -15.90 -0.51 -9.39
C ALA A 151 -17.22 -1.20 -9.04
N MET A 152 -18.08 -1.43 -10.04
CA MET A 152 -19.30 -2.23 -9.86
C MET A 152 -19.01 -3.70 -9.58
N GLN A 153 -17.95 -4.27 -10.14
CA GLN A 153 -17.52 -5.63 -9.83
C GLN A 153 -17.06 -5.76 -8.38
N TYR A 154 -16.24 -4.81 -7.91
CA TYR A 154 -15.84 -4.73 -6.50
C TYR A 154 -17.08 -4.64 -5.62
N TYR A 155 -17.92 -3.64 -5.86
CA TYR A 155 -19.14 -3.41 -5.09
C TYR A 155 -20.04 -4.65 -4.97
N ARG A 156 -20.26 -5.37 -6.08
CA ARG A 156 -21.07 -6.60 -6.07
C ARG A 156 -20.44 -7.73 -5.27
N ARG A 157 -19.11 -7.86 -5.29
CA ARG A 157 -18.39 -8.85 -4.48
C ARG A 157 -18.60 -8.58 -2.99
N PHE A 158 -18.45 -7.33 -2.57
CA PHE A 158 -18.64 -6.97 -1.16
C PHE A 158 -20.10 -6.97 -0.71
N GLN A 159 -21.08 -6.72 -1.60
CA GLN A 159 -22.48 -6.91 -1.20
C GLN A 159 -22.84 -8.37 -0.88
N ALA A 160 -22.07 -9.33 -1.39
CA ALA A 160 -22.29 -10.75 -1.15
C ALA A 160 -21.58 -11.28 0.11
N SER A 161 -20.77 -10.45 0.76
CA SER A 161 -19.92 -10.82 1.90
C SER A 161 -20.05 -9.79 3.04
N PRO A 162 -19.73 -10.15 4.30
CA PRO A 162 -19.63 -9.15 5.37
C PRO A 162 -18.60 -8.07 5.01
N PRO A 163 -18.79 -6.80 5.41
CA PRO A 163 -17.73 -5.80 5.22
C PRO A 163 -16.47 -6.23 5.97
N PRO A 164 -15.28 -6.00 5.40
CA PRO A 164 -14.03 -6.31 6.08
C PRO A 164 -13.85 -5.53 7.37
N ASP A 165 -12.99 -6.04 8.24
CA ASP A 165 -12.62 -5.32 9.45
C ASP A 165 -11.91 -3.99 9.13
N ALA A 166 -12.03 -3.05 10.06
CA ALA A 166 -11.46 -1.74 9.88
C ALA A 166 -9.91 -1.72 9.97
N THR A 167 -9.28 -2.77 10.48
CA THR A 167 -7.85 -2.79 10.83
C THR A 167 -6.94 -2.94 9.61
N TYR A 168 -7.30 -3.82 8.66
CA TYR A 168 -6.48 -4.14 7.49
C TYR A 168 -7.14 -3.82 6.14
N ASP A 169 -8.21 -3.02 6.16
CA ASP A 169 -8.96 -2.59 4.97
C ASP A 169 -8.11 -2.10 3.80
N SER A 170 -6.98 -1.43 4.07
CA SER A 170 -6.06 -0.97 3.02
C SER A 170 -5.23 -2.07 2.37
N ALA A 171 -4.86 -3.09 3.12
CA ALA A 171 -4.11 -4.23 2.62
C ALA A 171 -5.01 -5.17 1.80
N GLU A 172 -6.25 -5.34 2.22
CA GLU A 172 -7.27 -6.08 1.48
C GLU A 172 -7.68 -5.35 0.19
N ALA A 173 -7.82 -4.02 0.24
CA ALA A 173 -8.11 -3.21 -0.92
C ALA A 173 -6.97 -3.27 -1.95
N LEU A 174 -5.71 -3.32 -1.48
CA LEU A 174 -4.56 -3.60 -2.32
C LEU A 174 -4.64 -4.98 -2.97
N TYR A 175 -4.94 -6.02 -2.20
CA TYR A 175 -5.08 -7.37 -2.72
C TYR A 175 -6.17 -7.46 -3.79
N LEU A 176 -7.33 -6.84 -3.54
CA LEU A 176 -8.43 -6.75 -4.49
C LEU A 176 -7.99 -6.03 -5.77
N THR A 177 -7.31 -4.89 -5.64
CA THR A 177 -6.83 -4.09 -6.78
C THR A 177 -5.89 -4.91 -7.66
N VAL A 178 -4.93 -5.62 -7.06
CA VAL A 178 -3.97 -6.43 -7.81
C VAL A 178 -4.64 -7.65 -8.45
N THR A 179 -5.50 -8.37 -7.70
CA THR A 179 -6.04 -9.66 -8.15
C THR A 179 -7.26 -9.57 -9.05
N VAL A 180 -8.12 -8.58 -8.83
CA VAL A 180 -9.36 -8.37 -9.60
C VAL A 180 -9.20 -7.20 -10.56
N GLY A 181 -8.53 -6.12 -10.14
CA GLY A 181 -8.33 -4.92 -10.97
C GLY A 181 -7.44 -5.16 -12.17
N THR A 182 -6.39 -5.97 -12.01
CA THR A 182 -5.48 -6.33 -13.09
C THR A 182 -5.54 -7.83 -13.38
N ARG A 183 -6.04 -8.20 -14.56
CA ARG A 183 -6.24 -9.60 -14.96
C ARG A 183 -4.91 -10.36 -15.03
N GLY A 184 -4.89 -11.57 -14.47
CA GLY A 184 -3.72 -12.47 -14.50
C GLY A 184 -2.65 -12.16 -13.46
N SER A 185 -2.70 -11.01 -12.77
CA SER A 185 -1.65 -10.62 -11.81
C SER A 185 -1.58 -11.52 -10.59
N ARG A 186 -2.66 -12.23 -10.23
CA ARG A 186 -2.64 -13.19 -9.11
C ARG A 186 -1.59 -14.29 -9.31
N GLU A 187 -1.28 -14.64 -10.56
CA GLU A 187 -0.30 -15.69 -10.90
C GLU A 187 1.16 -15.27 -10.60
N LEU A 188 1.42 -13.97 -10.42
CA LEU A 188 2.74 -13.43 -10.07
C LEU A 188 3.13 -13.68 -8.60
N PHE A 189 2.16 -14.07 -7.77
CA PHE A 189 2.33 -14.21 -6.33
C PHE A 189 2.21 -15.66 -5.90
N SER A 190 3.15 -16.10 -5.09
CA SER A 190 3.11 -17.41 -4.46
C SER A 190 2.18 -17.41 -3.25
N ASP A 191 1.72 -18.58 -2.84
CA ASP A 191 0.79 -18.71 -1.70
C ASP A 191 1.44 -18.33 -0.35
N ASN A 192 2.77 -18.17 -0.30
CA ASN A 192 3.47 -17.71 0.90
C ASN A 192 3.53 -16.17 1.02
N GLU A 193 3.04 -15.44 0.01
CA GLU A 193 2.96 -13.98 -0.04
C GLU A 193 1.52 -13.49 0.19
N VAL A 194 0.58 -14.40 0.39
CA VAL A 194 -0.84 -14.11 0.55
C VAL A 194 -1.33 -14.81 1.82
N GLY A 195 -2.12 -14.12 2.62
CA GLY A 195 -2.73 -14.68 3.84
C GLY A 195 -3.99 -13.91 4.23
N ASP A 196 -4.80 -14.52 5.08
CA ASP A 196 -5.91 -13.86 5.78
C ASP A 196 -5.41 -13.64 7.23
N VAL A 197 -5.00 -12.42 7.55
CA VAL A 197 -4.29 -12.12 8.81
C VAL A 197 -5.25 -12.04 10.00
N ASP A 198 -6.48 -11.56 9.80
CA ASP A 198 -7.49 -11.39 10.85
C ASP A 198 -8.65 -12.40 10.79
N ASN A 199 -8.65 -13.31 9.81
CA ASN A 199 -9.63 -14.39 9.60
C ASN A 199 -11.03 -13.88 9.28
N ASP A 200 -11.13 -12.75 8.59
CA ASP A 200 -12.41 -12.17 8.16
C ASP A 200 -12.85 -12.63 6.75
N GLY A 201 -12.01 -13.43 6.08
CA GLY A 201 -12.25 -14.01 4.76
C GLY A 201 -11.77 -13.13 3.60
N TYR A 202 -11.20 -11.97 3.90
CA TYR A 202 -10.43 -11.18 2.95
C TYR A 202 -8.95 -11.61 3.02
N LEU A 203 -8.25 -11.40 1.91
CA LEU A 203 -6.84 -11.79 1.80
C LEU A 203 -6.02 -10.53 1.64
N GLU A 204 -4.84 -10.54 2.25
CA GLU A 204 -3.83 -9.50 2.16
C GLU A 204 -2.57 -10.08 1.51
N PHE A 205 -1.77 -9.20 0.93
CA PHE A 205 -0.36 -9.53 0.73
C PHE A 205 0.37 -9.44 2.07
N ILE A 206 1.16 -10.46 2.38
CA ILE A 206 1.90 -10.54 3.65
C ILE A 206 3.41 -10.42 3.43
N ASP A 207 4.07 -9.78 4.38
CA ASP A 207 5.52 -9.57 4.36
C ASP A 207 6.30 -10.77 4.91
N GLY A 208 7.62 -10.61 5.10
CA GLY A 208 8.50 -11.65 5.66
C GLY A 208 8.20 -12.05 7.11
N TRP A 209 7.48 -11.24 7.87
CA TRP A 209 7.07 -11.51 9.25
C TRP A 209 5.61 -11.98 9.34
N GLY A 210 4.86 -11.89 8.24
CA GLY A 210 3.44 -12.25 8.17
C GLY A 210 2.52 -11.07 8.46
N HIS A 211 3.04 -9.84 8.50
CA HIS A 211 2.22 -8.64 8.62
C HIS A 211 1.70 -8.22 7.24
N PRO A 212 0.53 -7.57 7.17
CA PRO A 212 -0.05 -7.15 5.92
C PRO A 212 0.71 -5.96 5.30
N ILE A 213 0.91 -6.01 3.99
CA ILE A 213 1.44 -4.93 3.16
C ILE A 213 0.30 -3.94 2.87
N ASN A 214 0.53 -2.67 3.19
CA ASN A 214 -0.47 -1.62 3.11
C ASN A 214 -0.29 -0.77 1.86
N PHE A 215 -1.34 -0.03 1.52
CA PHE A 215 -1.43 0.79 0.33
C PHE A 215 -2.01 2.16 0.64
N ILE A 216 -1.40 3.19 0.05
CA ILE A 216 -1.93 4.55 -0.01
C ILE A 216 -1.78 5.01 -1.45
N ARG A 217 -2.89 5.13 -2.19
CA ARG A 217 -2.93 5.58 -3.58
C ARG A 217 -2.31 6.95 -3.77
N CYS A 218 -2.45 7.83 -2.78
CA CYS A 218 -1.99 9.21 -2.84
C CYS A 218 -1.41 9.63 -1.49
N ALA A 219 -0.08 9.75 -1.42
CA ALA A 219 0.66 10.03 -0.18
C ALA A 219 1.35 11.41 -0.23
N PRO A 220 0.58 12.53 -0.23
CA PRO A 220 1.10 13.89 -0.41
C PRO A 220 2.07 14.34 0.70
N ALA A 221 1.94 13.80 1.91
CA ALA A 221 2.78 14.17 3.05
C ALA A 221 3.94 13.20 3.28
N PHE A 222 4.15 12.22 2.40
CA PHE A 222 5.22 11.24 2.54
C PHE A 222 6.59 11.87 2.34
N THR A 223 7.49 11.68 3.30
CA THR A 223 8.78 12.39 3.39
C THR A 223 9.98 11.59 2.89
N GLU A 224 9.91 10.26 2.90
CA GLU A 224 11.04 9.37 2.62
C GLU A 224 10.99 8.85 1.18
N SER A 225 11.19 9.73 0.19
CA SER A 225 11.06 9.34 -1.22
C SER A 225 12.12 9.92 -2.13
N ASP A 226 12.64 9.07 -3.02
CA ASP A 226 13.51 9.49 -4.14
C ASP A 226 12.72 9.76 -5.44
N ILE A 227 11.56 9.12 -5.58
CA ILE A 227 10.71 9.18 -6.78
C ILE A 227 9.51 10.16 -6.66
N GLN A 228 9.36 10.87 -5.56
CA GLN A 228 8.29 11.86 -5.32
C GLN A 228 8.90 13.09 -4.63
N ALA A 229 8.40 14.28 -4.95
CA ALA A 229 8.86 15.50 -4.29
C ALA A 229 8.56 15.51 -2.79
N HIS A 230 9.48 16.07 -2.01
CA HIS A 230 9.30 16.24 -0.57
C HIS A 230 8.13 17.21 -0.28
N PRO A 231 7.28 16.97 0.73
CA PRO A 231 6.10 17.81 1.02
C PRO A 231 6.41 19.30 1.23
N ASN A 232 7.55 19.60 1.87
CA ASN A 232 8.02 20.99 2.06
C ASN A 232 8.34 21.72 0.75
N ASP A 233 8.58 20.98 -0.34
CA ASP A 233 8.87 21.52 -1.67
C ASP A 233 7.64 21.51 -2.59
N ALA A 234 6.44 21.22 -2.06
CA ALA A 234 5.20 21.09 -2.82
C ALA A 234 4.93 22.25 -3.81
N ALA A 235 5.19 23.49 -3.41
CA ALA A 235 4.99 24.66 -4.27
C ALA A 235 5.96 24.69 -5.49
N ARG A 236 7.19 24.21 -5.30
CA ARG A 236 8.16 24.05 -6.40
C ARG A 236 7.80 22.83 -7.25
N ALA A 237 7.46 21.72 -6.61
CA ALA A 237 7.03 20.49 -7.27
C ALA A 237 5.82 20.72 -8.18
N ALA A 238 4.83 21.49 -7.74
CA ALA A 238 3.66 21.80 -8.58
C ALA A 238 4.01 22.57 -9.86
N GLN A 239 5.17 23.23 -9.90
CA GLN A 239 5.66 23.94 -11.08
C GLN A 239 6.55 23.06 -11.97
N GLU A 240 7.46 22.30 -11.36
CA GLU A 240 8.53 21.55 -12.03
C GLU A 240 8.17 20.09 -12.33
N ASP A 241 7.47 19.41 -11.42
CA ASP A 241 7.01 18.00 -11.51
C ASP A 241 5.48 17.94 -11.28
N HIS A 242 4.75 18.59 -12.18
CA HIS A 242 3.29 18.76 -12.08
C HIS A 242 2.53 17.43 -12.16
N ASP A 243 1.30 17.39 -11.63
CA ASP A 243 0.41 16.23 -11.71
C ASP A 243 0.26 15.74 -13.17
N PRO A 244 0.67 14.48 -13.48
CA PRO A 244 0.58 13.95 -14.84
C PRO A 244 -0.86 13.79 -15.35
N PHE A 245 -1.86 13.83 -14.46
CA PHE A 245 -3.27 13.78 -14.82
C PHE A 245 -3.86 15.17 -15.14
N ASP A 246 -3.12 16.25 -14.89
CA ASP A 246 -3.51 17.64 -15.18
C ASP A 246 -2.58 18.32 -16.19
N PRO A 247 -2.60 17.90 -17.48
CA PRO A 247 -1.74 18.51 -18.50
C PRO A 247 -2.06 19.99 -18.78
N LEU A 248 -3.23 20.46 -18.34
CA LEU A 248 -3.69 21.85 -18.55
C LEU A 248 -3.49 22.72 -17.30
N ARG A 249 -2.88 22.19 -16.24
CA ARG A 249 -2.57 22.89 -14.98
C ARG A 249 -3.78 23.65 -14.42
N VAL A 250 -4.96 23.02 -14.45
CA VAL A 250 -6.19 23.61 -13.90
C VAL A 250 -6.24 23.56 -12.37
N ASP A 251 -5.42 22.72 -11.75
CA ASP A 251 -5.14 22.62 -10.34
C ASP A 251 -3.68 23.05 -10.07
N PRO A 252 -3.42 24.33 -9.78
CA PRO A 252 -2.06 24.87 -9.71
C PRO A 252 -1.25 24.36 -8.52
N GLY A 253 -1.91 23.77 -7.52
CA GLY A 253 -1.26 23.18 -6.34
C GLY A 253 -0.95 21.70 -6.51
N ALA A 254 -1.26 21.10 -7.65
CA ALA A 254 -1.05 19.68 -7.91
C ALA A 254 0.38 19.36 -8.35
N TRP A 255 0.95 18.31 -7.79
CA TRP A 255 2.24 17.75 -8.22
C TRP A 255 2.14 16.25 -8.43
N ARG A 256 3.17 15.65 -9.02
CA ARG A 256 3.23 14.21 -9.23
C ARG A 256 3.30 13.49 -7.89
N LEU A 257 2.32 12.62 -7.64
CA LEU A 257 2.29 11.72 -6.50
C LEU A 257 2.36 10.28 -6.98
N VAL A 258 3.12 9.46 -6.27
CA VAL A 258 3.28 8.04 -6.57
C VAL A 258 2.55 7.25 -5.48
N PRO A 259 1.79 6.19 -5.83
CA PRO A 259 1.18 5.32 -4.84
C PRO A 259 2.24 4.71 -3.91
N LEU A 260 2.00 4.77 -2.61
CA LEU A 260 2.86 4.21 -1.58
C LEU A 260 2.41 2.79 -1.23
N ILE A 261 3.29 1.82 -1.47
CA ILE A 261 3.15 0.43 -1.06
C ILE A 261 4.19 0.18 0.02
N TYR A 262 3.76 -0.21 1.21
CA TYR A 262 4.67 -0.30 2.35
C TYR A 262 4.33 -1.45 3.31
N SER A 263 5.37 -2.02 3.90
CA SER A 263 5.31 -2.92 5.05
C SER A 263 5.82 -2.17 6.27
N ALA A 264 5.20 -2.44 7.41
CA ALA A 264 5.62 -1.94 8.72
C ALA A 264 6.93 -2.57 9.23
N GLY A 265 7.54 -3.47 8.45
CA GLY A 265 8.85 -4.01 8.76
C GLY A 265 8.90 -4.87 10.04
N PRO A 266 10.09 -4.98 10.65
CA PRO A 266 10.33 -5.78 11.83
C PRO A 266 9.53 -5.38 13.07
N ASP A 267 9.24 -4.09 13.25
CA ASP A 267 8.59 -3.58 14.45
C ASP A 267 7.04 -3.67 14.39
N GLY A 268 6.49 -3.89 13.20
CA GLY A 268 5.05 -4.05 12.94
C GLY A 268 4.24 -2.76 13.08
N LYS A 269 4.90 -1.59 13.21
CA LYS A 269 4.26 -0.30 13.39
C LYS A 269 4.49 0.58 12.16
N LYS A 270 3.39 1.16 11.66
CA LYS A 270 3.44 1.95 10.42
C LYS A 270 4.14 3.30 10.63
N GLY A 271 3.87 3.97 11.74
CA GLY A 271 4.39 5.32 12.00
C GLY A 271 3.91 6.40 11.01
N LEU A 272 2.93 6.09 10.17
CA LEU A 272 2.39 6.98 9.14
C LEU A 272 0.93 7.39 9.43
N VAL A 273 0.58 8.62 9.07
CA VAL A 273 -0.77 9.15 9.10
C VAL A 273 -1.55 8.56 7.93
N VAL A 274 -2.52 7.70 8.25
CA VAL A 274 -3.43 7.12 7.27
C VAL A 274 -4.88 7.60 7.47
N GLY A 275 -5.12 8.48 8.43
CA GLY A 275 -6.45 8.92 8.91
C GLY A 275 -6.35 10.21 9.71
N GLU A 276 -7.48 10.85 10.02
CA GLU A 276 -7.54 11.83 11.10
C GLU A 276 -7.20 11.13 12.43
N PRO A 277 -6.36 11.75 13.30
CA PRO A 277 -6.09 11.20 14.61
C PRO A 277 -7.38 11.20 15.44
N ASN A 278 -8.00 10.04 15.65
CA ASN A 278 -9.08 9.89 16.63
C ASN A 278 -8.45 9.65 18.01
N PRO A 279 -8.61 10.55 18.99
CA PRO A 279 -8.07 10.36 20.33
C PRO A 279 -8.82 9.29 21.16
N SER A 280 -9.89 8.68 20.63
CA SER A 280 -10.79 7.77 21.37
C SER A 280 -11.03 6.41 20.70
N GLY A 281 -10.30 6.06 19.64
CA GLY A 281 -10.46 4.81 18.90
C GLY A 281 -9.51 4.74 17.70
N PRO A 282 -9.55 3.67 16.87
CA PRO A 282 -8.80 3.67 15.62
C PRO A 282 -9.16 4.93 14.82
N GLY A 283 -8.11 5.65 14.39
CA GLY A 283 -8.19 6.97 13.75
C GLY A 283 -9.37 7.13 12.80
N GLU A 284 -10.02 8.30 12.81
CA GLU A 284 -11.04 8.60 11.82
C GLU A 284 -10.43 8.44 10.43
N LYS A 285 -11.06 7.60 9.60
CA LYS A 285 -10.51 7.23 8.31
C LYS A 285 -10.74 8.39 7.34
N TRP A 286 -9.69 8.92 6.70
CA TRP A 286 -9.89 9.83 5.58
C TRP A 286 -10.66 9.10 4.48
N VAL A 287 -11.82 9.64 4.11
CA VAL A 287 -12.64 9.18 2.97
C VAL A 287 -12.31 10.09 1.79
N TYR A 288 -11.63 9.55 0.77
CA TYR A 288 -11.11 10.37 -0.34
C TYR A 288 -12.20 11.14 -1.10
N TYR A 289 -13.39 10.56 -1.21
CA TYR A 289 -14.52 11.19 -1.88
C TYR A 289 -15.08 12.43 -1.18
N GLU A 290 -14.73 12.70 0.08
CA GLU A 290 -15.17 13.92 0.78
C GLU A 290 -14.19 15.09 0.56
N GLN A 291 -12.92 14.81 0.23
CA GLN A 291 -11.84 15.82 0.21
C GLN A 291 -10.99 15.80 -1.06
N TRP A 292 -11.51 15.23 -2.14
CA TRP A 292 -10.81 15.06 -3.42
C TRP A 292 -10.28 16.35 -4.07
N GLN A 293 -10.80 17.52 -3.68
CA GLN A 293 -10.29 18.83 -4.12
C GLN A 293 -9.01 19.24 -3.41
N ASN A 294 -8.81 18.77 -2.18
CA ASN A 294 -7.75 19.20 -1.27
C ASN A 294 -6.77 18.07 -0.93
N TRP A 295 -6.82 16.96 -1.66
CA TRP A 295 -5.96 15.80 -1.46
C TRP A 295 -4.47 16.15 -1.36
N TYR A 296 -3.94 17.05 -2.20
CA TYR A 296 -2.55 17.54 -2.11
C TYR A 296 -2.19 18.26 -0.80
N SER A 297 -3.17 18.81 -0.09
CA SER A 297 -2.94 19.46 1.21
C SER A 297 -3.17 18.53 2.41
N SER A 298 -3.50 17.26 2.15
CA SER A 298 -3.80 16.29 3.20
C SER A 298 -2.52 15.80 3.90
N PRO A 299 -2.55 15.50 5.21
CA PRO A 299 -1.40 14.93 5.92
C PRO A 299 -1.19 13.43 5.64
N ILE A 300 -1.94 12.84 4.71
CA ILE A 300 -1.88 11.40 4.40
C ILE A 300 -0.48 10.99 3.93
N GLY A 301 0.01 9.88 4.51
CA GLY A 301 1.33 9.32 4.23
C GLY A 301 2.46 10.01 4.98
N GLY A 302 2.24 11.12 5.68
CA GLY A 302 3.27 11.75 6.50
C GLY A 302 3.53 10.98 7.80
N PRO A 303 4.67 11.20 8.47
CA PRO A 303 4.90 10.63 9.78
C PRO A 303 3.82 11.11 10.77
N VAL A 304 3.42 10.23 11.70
CA VAL A 304 2.56 10.63 12.82
C VAL A 304 3.22 11.77 13.61
N PRO A 305 2.48 12.55 14.43
CA PRO A 305 3.08 13.64 15.21
C PRO A 305 4.28 13.16 16.03
N SER A 306 5.32 13.98 16.13
CA SER A 306 6.58 13.62 16.83
C SER A 306 6.42 13.32 18.32
N THR A 307 5.27 13.69 18.89
CA THR A 307 4.86 13.38 20.26
C THR A 307 4.29 11.97 20.42
N SER A 308 3.91 11.31 19.32
CA SER A 308 3.42 9.94 19.32
C SER A 308 4.56 8.95 19.59
N ALA A 309 4.25 7.89 20.35
CA ALA A 309 5.18 6.77 20.54
C ALA A 309 5.52 6.05 19.22
N GLU A 310 4.70 6.24 18.18
CA GLU A 310 4.88 5.65 16.85
C GLU A 310 5.69 6.52 15.90
N TYR A 311 6.09 7.75 16.29
CA TYR A 311 6.83 8.64 15.40
C TYR A 311 8.09 8.00 14.83
N ARG A 312 8.81 7.17 15.59
CA ARG A 312 10.06 6.57 15.10
C ARG A 312 9.86 5.28 14.29
N ALA A 313 8.64 4.77 14.22
CA ALA A 313 8.35 3.50 13.57
C ALA A 313 8.35 3.58 12.04
N HIS A 314 8.28 4.78 11.45
CA HIS A 314 8.32 4.88 9.99
C HIS A 314 9.70 4.58 9.38
N PHE A 315 10.78 4.70 10.17
CA PHE A 315 12.16 4.59 9.67
C PHE A 315 12.61 3.18 9.29
N ASP A 316 11.96 2.13 9.80
CA ASP A 316 12.23 0.73 9.41
C ASP A 316 11.18 0.15 8.44
N ASN A 317 10.23 0.99 8.00
CA ASN A 317 9.30 0.61 6.96
C ASN A 317 10.05 0.24 5.67
N ILE A 318 9.53 -0.76 4.98
CA ILE A 318 10.00 -1.15 3.65
C ILE A 318 8.95 -0.69 2.65
N HIS A 319 9.33 0.12 1.66
CA HIS A 319 8.38 0.70 0.71
C HIS A 319 8.99 0.98 -0.67
N ASN A 320 8.14 1.06 -1.68
CA ASN A 320 8.53 1.22 -3.09
C ASN A 320 9.29 2.52 -3.41
N HIS A 321 9.14 3.58 -2.61
CA HIS A 321 9.80 4.88 -2.85
C HIS A 321 11.32 4.91 -2.62
N LEU A 322 11.91 3.86 -2.05
CA LEU A 322 13.36 3.71 -1.80
C LEU A 322 13.91 2.35 -2.29
N LEU A 323 13.14 1.58 -3.06
CA LEU A 323 13.64 0.34 -3.64
C LEU A 323 14.52 0.65 -4.85
N GLU A 324 15.76 0.15 -4.84
CA GLU A 324 16.67 0.26 -5.98
C GLU A 324 16.06 -0.42 -7.23
N GLY A 325 16.05 0.28 -8.37
CA GLY A 325 15.58 -0.26 -9.65
C GLY A 325 14.09 -0.03 -9.97
N VAL A 326 13.43 0.93 -9.31
CA VAL A 326 12.03 1.33 -9.57
C VAL A 326 11.91 2.59 -10.45
N ASP A 327 13.02 3.03 -11.08
CA ASP A 327 13.06 4.14 -12.03
C ASP A 327 12.48 3.79 -13.42
#